data_AF-A0A941QXN3-F1
#
_entry.id   AF-A0A941QXN3-F1
#
_cell.length_a   1.000
_cell.length_b   1.000
_cell.length_c   1.000
_cell.angle_alpha   90.00
_cell.angle_beta   90.00
_cell.angle_gamma   90.00
#
_symmetry.space_group_name_H-M   'P 1'
#
loop_
_entity.id
_entity.type
_entity.pdbx_description
1 polymer ?
#
loop_
_entity_poly.entity_id
_entity_poly.type
_entity_poly.pdbx_seq_one_letter_code
_entity_poly.pdbx_strand_id
1 'polypeptide(L)'
;MLYFLIGALVSLVLLILLSVLIPSGQTFDWIHSYVPSIQAVGSLAILASATVALSLYRTTTTRHLQEDKFKASEAFLSEAKVSLEKTYELFSGGDDDVPPENSRVMWLTVARMIVRYQKLKALITEPPHIEIIEENEEFWRYKFYSLLDRNSGALSRNYFLSPEHRHNGNKIYKKVDCCNF
;
A
#
# COMPACT_ATOMS: atom_id res chain seq x y z
N MET A 1 -7.73 23.41 17.87
CA MET A 1 -6.55 24.30 17.96
C MET A 1 -6.91 25.74 18.32
N LEU A 2 -7.91 26.37 17.69
CA LEU A 2 -8.32 27.77 17.99
C LEU A 2 -8.68 28.04 19.46
N TYR A 3 -9.45 27.15 20.10
CA TYR A 3 -9.88 27.30 21.50
C TYR A 3 -8.72 27.25 22.52
N PHE A 4 -7.64 26.55 22.20
CA PHE A 4 -6.46 26.47 23.07
C PHE A 4 -5.66 27.78 23.05
N LEU A 5 -5.53 28.40 21.88
CA LEU A 5 -4.89 29.71 21.69
C LEU A 5 -5.66 30.85 22.39
N ILE A 6 -6.99 30.84 22.29
CA ILE A 6 -7.85 31.81 22.96
C ILE A 6 -7.75 31.66 24.48
N GLY A 7 -7.74 30.44 25.00
CA GLY A 7 -7.55 30.17 26.44
C GLY A 7 -6.20 30.67 26.97
N ALA A 8 -5.12 30.47 26.21
CA ALA A 8 -3.79 30.93 26.59
C ALA A 8 -3.68 32.47 26.61
N LEU A 9 -4.26 33.16 25.61
CA LEU A 9 -4.25 34.62 25.55
C LEU A 9 -5.05 35.26 26.69
N VAL A 10 -6.22 34.70 27.01
CA VAL A 10 -7.06 35.21 28.12
C VAL A 10 -6.34 35.04 29.46
N SER A 11 -5.67 33.90 29.68
CA SER A 11 -4.90 33.66 30.91
C SER A 11 -3.72 34.64 31.07
N LEU A 12 -3.07 35.01 29.97
CA LEU A 12 -1.91 35.91 29.96
C LEU A 12 -2.33 37.36 30.24
N VAL A 13 -3.44 37.80 29.65
CA VAL A 13 -4.03 39.12 29.92
C VAL A 13 -4.51 39.25 31.37
N LEU A 14 -5.09 38.18 31.93
CA LEU A 14 -5.53 38.16 33.33
C LEU A 14 -4.36 38.28 34.31
N LEU A 15 -3.24 37.61 34.03
CA LEU A 15 -2.02 37.69 34.83
C LEU A 15 -1.39 39.09 34.82
N ILE A 16 -1.39 39.76 33.67
CA ILE A 16 -0.90 41.13 33.54
C ILE A 16 -1.79 42.10 34.32
N LEU A 17 -3.11 41.98 34.21
CA LEU A 17 -4.06 42.80 34.98
C LEU A 17 -3.91 42.60 36.49
N LEU A 18 -3.71 41.37 36.95
CA LEU A 18 -3.45 41.05 38.35
C LEU A 18 -2.13 41.65 38.87
N SER A 19 -1.10 41.75 38.03
CA SER A 19 0.19 42.36 38.44
C SER A 19 0.14 43.88 38.60
N VAL A 20 -0.79 44.56 37.92
CA VAL A 20 -0.90 46.04 37.93
C VAL A 20 -1.76 46.54 39.08
N LEU A 21 -2.69 45.73 39.59
CA LEU A 21 -3.69 46.16 40.57
C LEU A 21 -3.27 46.04 42.06
N ILE A 22 -2.10 45.47 42.37
CA ILE A 22 -1.73 45.11 43.75
C ILE A 22 -0.70 46.09 44.36
N PRO A 23 -0.95 46.71 45.53
CA PRO A 23 -0.04 47.67 46.16
C PRO A 23 1.22 46.99 46.72
N SER A 24 2.38 47.56 46.44
CA SER A 24 3.73 47.00 46.64
C SER A 24 4.21 46.82 48.10
N GLY A 25 3.39 47.08 49.12
CA GLY A 25 3.83 47.16 50.52
C GLY A 25 3.56 45.93 51.41
N GLN A 26 2.62 45.05 51.06
CA GLN A 26 2.25 43.85 51.87
C GLN A 26 2.48 42.52 51.11
N THR A 27 3.28 42.55 50.05
CA THR A 27 3.36 41.47 49.06
C THR A 27 4.14 40.25 49.55
N PHE A 28 5.09 40.41 50.48
CA PHE A 28 6.06 39.35 50.77
C PHE A 28 5.46 38.18 51.57
N ASP A 29 4.63 38.46 52.60
CA ASP A 29 4.08 37.41 53.47
C ASP A 29 2.98 36.57 52.81
N TRP A 30 2.16 37.18 51.95
CA TRP A 30 1.13 36.47 51.20
C TRP A 30 1.74 35.58 50.11
N ILE A 31 2.79 36.02 49.42
CA ILE A 31 3.45 35.23 48.36
C ILE A 31 3.97 33.90 48.92
N HIS A 32 4.57 33.90 50.11
CA HIS A 32 5.07 32.67 50.74
C HIS A 32 3.99 31.61 51.01
N SER A 33 2.72 32.03 51.23
CA SER A 33 1.60 31.11 51.42
C SER A 33 1.10 30.47 50.11
N TYR A 34 1.38 31.07 48.94
CA TYR A 34 0.88 30.62 47.62
C TYR A 34 1.92 29.88 46.77
N VAL A 35 3.21 29.94 47.13
CA VAL A 35 4.27 29.17 46.46
C VAL A 35 3.96 27.66 46.35
N PRO A 36 3.42 26.97 47.39
CA PRO A 36 3.16 25.53 47.31
C PRO A 36 2.03 25.19 46.32
N SER A 37 0.99 26.01 46.27
CA SER A 37 -0.16 25.81 45.38
C SER A 37 0.19 26.06 43.92
N ILE A 38 1.04 27.06 43.63
CA ILE A 38 1.56 27.30 42.28
C ILE A 38 2.42 26.11 41.80
N GLN A 39 3.27 25.57 42.67
CA GLN A 39 4.11 24.41 42.34
C GLN A 39 3.26 23.15 42.08
N ALA A 40 2.17 22.95 42.82
CA ALA A 40 1.23 21.84 42.61
C ALA A 40 0.43 21.97 41.30
N VAL A 41 0.01 23.18 40.91
CA VAL A 41 -0.68 23.40 39.63
C VAL A 41 0.28 23.21 38.45
N GLY A 42 1.53 23.65 38.58
CA GLY A 42 2.57 23.44 37.56
C GLY A 42 2.86 21.95 37.29
N SER A 43 2.98 21.13 38.34
CA SER A 43 3.21 19.69 38.18
C SER A 43 1.99 18.97 37.56
N LEU A 44 0.77 19.37 37.90
CA LEU A 44 -0.45 18.87 37.27
C LEU A 44 -0.53 19.23 35.78
N ALA A 45 -0.13 20.45 35.41
CA ALA A 45 -0.08 20.88 34.01
C ALA A 45 0.95 20.09 33.19
N ILE A 46 2.13 19.81 33.77
CA ILE A 46 3.16 18.97 33.14
C ILE A 46 2.63 17.54 32.95
N LEU A 47 1.97 16.96 33.96
CA LEU A 47 1.36 15.63 33.86
C LEU A 47 0.30 15.56 32.76
N ALA A 48 -0.61 16.54 32.69
CA ALA A 48 -1.63 16.61 31.65
C ALA A 48 -1.03 16.76 30.24
N SER A 49 0.06 17.51 30.12
CA SER A 49 0.78 17.65 28.84
C SER A 49 1.47 16.34 28.43
N ALA A 50 2.09 15.66 29.39
CA ALA A 50 2.76 14.38 29.18
C ALA A 50 1.78 13.27 28.79
N THR A 51 0.59 13.21 29.38
CA THR A 51 -0.44 12.23 29.02
C THR A 51 -0.95 12.44 27.60
N VAL A 52 -1.23 13.69 27.21
CA VAL A 52 -1.62 14.01 25.83
C VAL A 52 -0.51 13.65 24.85
N ALA A 53 0.74 14.05 25.12
CA ALA A 53 1.88 13.70 24.26
C ALA A 53 2.04 12.18 24.10
N LEU A 54 1.88 11.41 25.17
CA LEU A 54 2.00 9.95 25.13
C LEU A 54 0.84 9.30 24.36
N SER A 55 -0.38 9.82 24.52
CA SER A 55 -1.54 9.36 23.75
C SER A 55 -1.40 9.62 22.25
N LEU A 56 -0.91 10.81 21.88
CA LEU A 56 -0.60 11.18 20.50
C LEU A 56 0.50 10.29 19.94
N TYR A 57 1.60 10.10 20.67
CA TYR A 57 2.70 9.23 20.25
C TYR A 57 2.21 7.81 19.93
N ARG A 58 1.45 7.20 20.84
CA ARG A 58 0.89 5.85 20.63
C ARG A 58 -0.01 5.79 19.39
N THR A 59 -0.91 6.76 19.24
CA THR A 59 -1.86 6.82 18.12
C THR A 59 -1.14 7.02 16.78
N THR A 60 -0.14 7.89 16.75
CA THR A 60 0.66 8.18 15.56
C THR A 60 1.45 6.94 15.12
N THR A 61 2.10 6.24 16.05
CA THR A 61 2.84 5.01 15.72
C THR A 61 1.93 3.94 15.12
N THR A 62 0.73 3.72 15.69
CA THR A 62 -0.19 2.72 15.14
C THR A 62 -0.70 3.09 13.75
N ARG A 63 -0.93 4.39 13.49
CA ARG A 63 -1.37 4.87 12.19
C ARG A 63 -0.32 4.67 11.11
N HIS A 64 0.95 4.97 11.41
CA HIS A 64 2.03 4.74 10.45
C HIS A 64 2.16 3.27 10.08
N LEU A 65 2.06 2.36 11.05
CA LEU A 65 2.09 0.92 10.77
C LEU A 65 0.92 0.46 9.89
N GLN A 66 -0.27 1.02 10.09
CA GLN A 66 -1.43 0.72 9.24
C GLN A 66 -1.27 1.32 7.84
N GLU A 67 -0.79 2.56 7.74
CA GLU A 67 -0.51 3.22 6.46
C GLU A 67 0.57 2.47 5.67
N ASP A 68 1.60 1.95 6.32
CA ASP A 68 2.67 1.19 5.68
C ASP A 68 2.16 -0.15 5.14
N LYS A 69 1.32 -0.87 5.92
CA LYS A 69 0.66 -2.10 5.45
C LYS A 69 -0.27 -1.83 4.28
N PHE A 70 -1.05 -0.75 4.36
CA PHE A 70 -1.96 -0.35 3.31
C PHE A 70 -1.21 -0.04 2.01
N LYS A 71 -0.14 0.77 2.08
CA LYS A 71 0.72 1.10 0.93
C LYS A 71 1.42 -0.13 0.35
N ALA A 72 1.92 -1.04 1.20
CA ALA A 72 2.54 -2.27 0.75
C ALA A 72 1.52 -3.14 -0.01
N SER A 73 0.30 -3.28 0.52
CA SER A 73 -0.78 -4.01 -0.13
C SER A 73 -1.21 -3.34 -1.45
N GLU A 74 -1.23 -2.01 -1.52
CA GLU A 74 -1.53 -1.25 -2.74
C GLU A 74 -0.47 -1.48 -3.83
N ALA A 75 0.81 -1.53 -3.46
CA ALA A 75 1.89 -1.85 -4.38
C ALA A 75 1.75 -3.26 -4.97
N PHE A 76 1.38 -4.25 -4.16
CA PHE A 76 1.12 -5.61 -4.65
C PHE A 76 -0.12 -5.67 -5.56
N LEU A 77 -1.17 -4.93 -5.22
CA LEU A 77 -2.40 -4.86 -6.01
C LEU A 77 -2.13 -4.29 -7.42
N SER A 78 -1.41 -3.17 -7.50
CA SER A 78 -1.08 -2.55 -8.78
C SER A 78 -0.21 -3.45 -9.66
N GLU A 79 0.83 -4.06 -9.08
CA GLU A 79 1.68 -5.02 -9.80
C GLU A 79 0.89 -6.26 -10.25
N ALA A 80 -0.03 -6.78 -9.42
CA ALA A 80 -0.84 -7.95 -9.76
C ALA A 80 -1.79 -7.66 -10.94
N LYS A 81 -2.43 -6.48 -10.96
CA LYS A 81 -3.29 -6.04 -12.08
C LYS A 81 -2.49 -5.97 -13.38
N VAL A 82 -1.37 -5.27 -13.36
CA VAL A 82 -0.48 -5.11 -14.52
C VAL A 82 0.07 -6.46 -14.99
N SER A 83 0.38 -7.37 -14.06
CA SER A 83 0.84 -8.71 -14.42
C SER A 83 -0.21 -9.51 -15.17
N LEU A 84 -1.48 -9.45 -14.76
CA LEU A 84 -2.57 -10.15 -15.46
C LEU A 84 -2.82 -9.57 -16.85
N GLU A 85 -2.88 -8.25 -16.96
CA GLU A 85 -3.07 -7.53 -18.22
C GLU A 85 -1.98 -7.91 -19.24
N LYS A 86 -0.71 -7.80 -18.85
CA LYS A 86 0.43 -8.22 -19.69
C LYS A 86 0.37 -9.70 -20.07
N THR A 87 -0.15 -10.55 -19.19
CA THR A 87 -0.31 -11.98 -19.48
C THR A 87 -1.36 -12.18 -20.57
N TYR A 88 -2.46 -11.45 -20.50
CA TYR A 88 -3.52 -11.50 -21.51
C TYR A 88 -3.04 -10.93 -22.85
N GLU A 89 -2.40 -9.76 -22.85
CA GLU A 89 -1.85 -9.13 -24.07
C GLU A 89 -0.84 -10.04 -24.77
N LEU A 90 0.05 -10.68 -24.00
CA LEU A 90 1.00 -11.65 -24.55
C LEU A 90 0.28 -12.86 -25.17
N PHE A 91 -0.84 -13.29 -24.57
CA PHE A 91 -1.58 -14.46 -25.00
C PHE A 91 -2.48 -14.20 -26.21
N SER A 92 -3.13 -13.04 -26.27
CA SER A 92 -3.97 -12.62 -27.40
C SER A 92 -3.16 -12.09 -28.57
N GLY A 93 -1.92 -11.63 -28.35
CA GLY A 93 -1.11 -11.02 -29.40
C GLY A 93 -1.71 -9.71 -29.94
N GLY A 94 -2.67 -9.11 -29.22
CA GLY A 94 -3.36 -7.88 -29.62
C GLY A 94 -4.62 -8.07 -30.47
N ASP A 95 -4.99 -9.31 -30.82
CA ASP A 95 -6.22 -9.62 -31.57
C ASP A 95 -6.99 -10.76 -30.90
N ASP A 96 -8.23 -10.48 -30.47
CA ASP A 96 -9.08 -11.46 -29.78
C ASP A 96 -9.69 -12.50 -30.75
N ASP A 97 -9.67 -12.25 -32.06
CA ASP A 97 -10.27 -13.11 -33.09
C ASP A 97 -9.26 -14.08 -33.72
N VAL A 98 -7.97 -13.93 -33.38
CA VAL A 98 -6.89 -14.83 -33.84
C VAL A 98 -6.56 -15.81 -32.71
N PRO A 99 -6.40 -17.11 -33.01
CA PRO A 99 -5.98 -18.06 -31.99
C PRO A 99 -4.57 -17.72 -31.49
N PRO A 100 -4.28 -17.95 -30.19
CA PRO A 100 -2.94 -17.76 -29.64
C PRO A 100 -1.86 -18.46 -30.46
N GLU A 101 -0.63 -17.98 -30.41
CA GLU A 101 0.50 -18.66 -31.06
C GLU A 101 0.63 -20.09 -30.51
N ASN A 102 0.69 -21.08 -31.41
CA ASN A 102 0.84 -22.49 -31.07
C ASN A 102 2.28 -22.86 -30.66
N SER A 103 2.89 -22.04 -29.80
CA SER A 103 4.23 -22.29 -29.28
C SER A 103 4.15 -22.85 -27.88
N ARG A 104 4.79 -24.00 -27.64
CA ARG A 104 4.93 -24.57 -26.28
C ARG A 104 5.50 -23.54 -25.29
N VAL A 105 6.43 -22.70 -25.75
CA VAL A 105 7.04 -21.66 -24.90
C VAL A 105 6.02 -20.59 -24.55
N MET A 106 5.16 -20.19 -25.49
CA MET A 106 4.08 -19.23 -25.24
C MET A 106 3.13 -19.73 -24.16
N TRP A 107 2.55 -20.93 -24.36
CA TRP A 107 1.62 -21.54 -23.40
C TRP A 107 2.24 -21.74 -22.00
N LEU A 108 3.49 -22.20 -21.93
CA LEU A 108 4.18 -22.35 -20.64
C LEU A 108 4.50 -21.01 -19.99
N THR A 109 4.82 -19.98 -20.78
CA THR A 109 5.11 -18.64 -20.26
C THR A 109 3.85 -18.03 -19.66
N VAL A 110 2.73 -18.08 -20.38
CA VAL A 110 1.42 -17.62 -19.88
C VAL A 110 1.02 -18.37 -18.61
N ALA A 111 1.13 -19.70 -18.58
CA ALA A 111 0.86 -20.48 -17.37
C ALA A 111 1.73 -20.05 -16.18
N ARG A 112 3.03 -19.82 -16.39
CA ARG A 112 3.94 -19.35 -15.33
C ARG A 112 3.58 -17.94 -14.85
N MET A 113 3.15 -17.05 -15.75
CA MET A 113 2.74 -15.70 -15.38
C MET A 113 1.46 -15.72 -14.54
N ILE A 114 0.48 -16.57 -14.87
CA ILE A 114 -0.72 -16.78 -14.05
C ILE A 114 -0.35 -17.30 -12.64
N VAL A 115 0.56 -18.26 -12.55
CA VAL A 115 1.04 -18.77 -11.25
C VAL A 115 1.78 -17.68 -10.46
N ARG A 116 2.54 -16.81 -11.12
CA ARG A 116 3.19 -15.65 -10.47
C ARG A 116 2.16 -14.66 -9.95
N TYR A 117 1.11 -14.38 -10.72
CA TYR A 117 0.00 -13.55 -10.28
C TYR A 117 -0.66 -14.12 -9.01
N GLN A 118 -0.93 -15.43 -8.96
CA GLN A 118 -1.52 -16.06 -7.76
C GLN A 118 -0.64 -15.86 -6.51
N LYS A 119 0.68 -15.92 -6.68
CA LYS A 119 1.63 -15.62 -5.59
C LYS A 119 1.57 -14.16 -5.14
N LEU A 120 1.41 -13.21 -6.08
CA LEU A 120 1.24 -11.79 -5.76
C LEU A 120 -0.09 -11.54 -5.04
N LYS A 121 -1.18 -12.15 -5.51
CA LYS A 121 -2.51 -12.06 -4.87
C LYS A 121 -2.45 -12.52 -3.40
N ALA A 122 -1.70 -13.58 -3.10
CA ALA A 122 -1.54 -14.08 -1.73
C ALA A 122 -0.80 -13.11 -0.77
N LEU A 123 -0.09 -12.09 -1.28
CA LEU A 123 0.60 -11.08 -0.46
C LEU A 123 -0.30 -9.88 -0.11
N ILE A 124 -1.46 -9.77 -0.76
CA ILE A 124 -2.44 -8.71 -0.50
C ILE A 124 -3.19 -9.08 0.78
N THR A 125 -3.09 -8.22 1.80
CA THR A 125 -3.63 -8.51 3.14
C THR A 125 -4.81 -7.61 3.52
N GLU A 126 -4.96 -6.45 2.87
CA GLU A 126 -6.00 -5.48 3.19
C GLU A 126 -7.34 -5.86 2.54
N PRO A 127 -8.45 -5.96 3.31
CA PRO A 127 -9.77 -6.34 2.81
C PRO A 127 -10.24 -5.57 1.56
N PRO A 128 -10.18 -4.22 1.49
CA PRO A 128 -10.65 -3.51 0.30
C PRO A 128 -9.82 -3.85 -0.95
N HIS A 129 -8.53 -4.16 -0.79
CA HIS A 129 -7.68 -4.56 -1.91
C HIS A 129 -7.98 -5.98 -2.38
N ILE A 130 -8.41 -6.87 -1.47
CA ILE A 130 -8.83 -8.23 -1.80
C ILE A 130 -10.08 -8.20 -2.69
N GLU A 131 -11.09 -7.41 -2.32
CA GLU A 131 -12.31 -7.28 -3.13
C GLU A 131 -12.00 -6.77 -4.55
N ILE A 132 -11.17 -5.73 -4.65
CA ILE A 132 -10.77 -5.15 -5.94
C ILE A 132 -10.01 -6.17 -6.81
N ILE A 133 -9.12 -6.97 -6.22
CA ILE A 133 -8.34 -7.93 -7.01
C ILE A 133 -9.19 -9.13 -7.44
N GLU A 134 -10.20 -9.51 -6.66
CA GLU A 134 -11.14 -10.57 -6.99
C GLU A 134 -12.06 -10.18 -8.16
N GLU A 135 -12.62 -8.97 -8.13
CA GLU A 135 -13.40 -8.43 -9.25
C GLU A 135 -12.56 -8.39 -10.54
N ASN A 136 -11.33 -7.89 -10.43
CA ASN A 136 -10.41 -7.85 -11.56
C ASN A 136 -10.04 -9.25 -12.07
N GLU A 137 -9.82 -10.22 -11.17
CA GLU A 137 -9.57 -11.61 -11.56
C GLU A 137 -10.74 -12.21 -12.35
N GLU A 138 -11.97 -11.97 -11.90
CA GLU A 138 -13.17 -12.45 -12.59
C GLU A 138 -13.30 -11.84 -13.99
N PHE A 139 -13.05 -10.53 -14.12
CA PHE A 139 -13.02 -9.86 -15.42
C PHE A 139 -12.01 -10.50 -16.39
N TRP A 140 -10.77 -10.71 -15.94
CA TRP A 140 -9.74 -11.31 -16.79
C TRP A 140 -10.00 -12.79 -17.08
N ARG A 141 -10.54 -13.53 -16.11
CA ARG A 141 -10.99 -14.92 -16.29
C ARG A 141 -12.03 -15.00 -17.40
N TYR A 142 -13.03 -14.11 -17.40
CA TYR A 142 -14.01 -14.01 -18.47
C TYR A 142 -13.35 -13.70 -19.82
N LYS A 143 -12.39 -12.76 -19.87
CA LYS A 143 -11.64 -12.43 -21.09
C LYS A 143 -10.88 -13.63 -21.65
N PHE A 144 -10.13 -14.36 -20.83
CA PHE A 144 -9.44 -15.58 -21.25
C PHE A 144 -10.43 -16.63 -21.78
N TYR A 145 -11.55 -16.84 -21.10
CA TYR A 145 -12.56 -17.78 -21.57
C TYR A 145 -13.18 -17.34 -22.89
N SER A 146 -13.54 -16.07 -23.03
CA SER A 146 -14.10 -15.54 -24.28
C SER A 146 -13.14 -15.71 -25.45
N LEU A 147 -11.85 -15.47 -25.25
CA LEU A 147 -10.83 -15.64 -26.29
C LEU A 147 -10.72 -17.11 -26.72
N LEU A 148 -10.66 -18.02 -25.75
CA LEU A 148 -10.57 -19.47 -26.02
C LEU A 148 -11.84 -20.02 -26.67
N ASP A 149 -13.01 -19.54 -26.26
CA ASP A 149 -14.31 -19.98 -26.76
C ASP A 149 -14.53 -19.54 -28.22
N ARG A 150 -14.23 -18.27 -28.54
CA ARG A 150 -14.27 -17.75 -29.92
C ARG A 150 -13.35 -18.54 -30.85
N ASN A 151 -12.17 -18.91 -30.35
CA ASN A 151 -11.17 -19.64 -31.12
C ASN A 151 -11.30 -21.17 -30.98
N SER A 152 -12.34 -21.68 -30.34
CA SER A 152 -12.50 -23.12 -30.04
C SER A 152 -12.46 -24.00 -31.29
N GLY A 153 -13.01 -23.53 -32.41
CA GLY A 153 -12.95 -24.22 -33.70
C GLY A 153 -11.54 -24.29 -34.29
N ALA A 154 -10.72 -23.26 -34.08
CA ALA A 154 -9.34 -23.19 -34.54
C ALA A 154 -8.40 -24.00 -33.62
N LEU A 155 -8.67 -24.05 -32.32
CA LEU A 155 -7.95 -24.83 -31.29
C LEU A 155 -8.26 -26.34 -31.36
N SER A 156 -8.29 -26.89 -32.57
CA SER A 156 -8.50 -28.31 -32.82
C SER A 156 -7.24 -29.14 -32.50
N ARG A 157 -7.37 -30.48 -32.53
CA ARG A 157 -6.21 -31.38 -32.41
C ARG A 157 -5.08 -31.02 -33.39
N ASN A 158 -5.42 -30.57 -34.60
CA ASN A 158 -4.42 -30.23 -35.62
C ASN A 158 -3.62 -28.97 -35.26
N TYR A 159 -4.21 -28.04 -34.52
CA TYR A 159 -3.49 -26.91 -33.95
C TYR A 159 -2.36 -27.46 -33.07
N PHE A 160 -2.66 -28.20 -32.01
CA PHE A 160 -1.62 -28.70 -31.09
C PHE A 160 -0.62 -29.70 -31.70
N LEU A 161 -0.96 -30.36 -32.81
CA LEU A 161 -0.09 -31.35 -33.47
C LEU A 161 0.71 -30.78 -34.65
N SER A 162 0.49 -29.52 -35.06
CA SER A 162 1.09 -28.95 -36.26
C SER A 162 2.63 -29.05 -36.27
N PRO A 163 3.25 -29.65 -37.32
CA PRO A 163 4.70 -29.80 -37.42
C PRO A 163 5.45 -28.47 -37.49
N GLU A 164 4.82 -27.43 -38.06
CA GLU A 164 5.45 -26.11 -38.27
C GLU A 164 5.83 -25.41 -36.97
N HIS A 165 5.12 -25.71 -35.88
CA HIS A 165 5.29 -25.05 -34.58
C HIS A 165 5.97 -25.95 -33.55
N ARG A 166 6.45 -27.14 -33.97
CA ARG A 166 7.32 -27.95 -33.13
C ARG A 166 8.60 -27.17 -32.92
N HIS A 167 8.81 -26.73 -31.68
CA HIS A 167 10.11 -26.24 -31.24
C HIS A 167 11.15 -27.32 -31.56
N ASN A 168 11.91 -27.12 -32.63
CA ASN A 168 12.99 -27.99 -33.01
C ASN A 168 14.08 -27.84 -31.95
N GLY A 169 14.06 -28.72 -30.94
CA GLY A 169 14.98 -28.71 -29.79
C GLY A 169 16.46 -28.89 -30.15
N ASN A 170 16.81 -28.83 -31.44
CA ASN A 170 18.14 -29.10 -31.98
C ASN A 170 18.94 -27.85 -32.36
N LYS A 171 18.49 -26.64 -32.00
CA LYS A 171 19.30 -25.41 -32.12
C LYS A 171 19.59 -24.78 -30.77
N ILE A 172 20.15 -25.58 -29.85
CA ILE A 172 20.95 -25.00 -28.76
C ILE A 172 22.30 -24.64 -29.39
N TYR A 173 22.39 -23.45 -30.00
CA TYR A 173 23.70 -22.82 -30.17
C TYR A 173 24.18 -22.46 -28.77
N LYS A 174 24.88 -23.39 -28.12
CA LYS A 174 25.78 -23.06 -27.02
C LYS A 174 26.80 -22.09 -27.61
N LYS A 175 26.58 -20.79 -27.44
CA LYS A 175 27.62 -19.78 -27.64
C LYS A 175 28.63 -19.97 -26.52
N VAL A 176 29.54 -20.92 -26.71
CA VAL A 176 30.78 -21.01 -25.94
C VAL A 176 31.74 -20.03 -26.60
N ASP A 177 31.55 -18.75 -26.32
CA ASP A 177 32.59 -17.74 -26.54
C ASP A 177 32.89 -17.17 -25.15
N CYS A 178 33.85 -17.79 -24.47
CA CYS A 178 35.22 -17.27 -24.37
C CYS A 178 35.30 -16.09 -23.39
N CYS A 179 35.47 -16.43 -22.11
CA CYS A 179 36.44 -15.71 -21.30
C CYS A 179 37.81 -15.96 -21.96
N ASN A 180 38.32 -14.97 -22.69
CA ASN A 180 39.73 -14.88 -23.02
C ASN A 180 40.15 -13.42 -22.88
N PHE A 181 41.02 -13.22 -21.90
CA PHE A 181 41.79 -12.03 -21.51
C PHE A 181 41.03 -10.84 -20.90
#